data_AF-A0A1I6US85-F1
#
_entry.id   AF-A0A1I6US85-F1
#
_cell.length_a   1.000
_cell.length_b   1.000
_cell.length_c   1.000
_cell.angle_alpha   90.00
_cell.angle_beta   90.00
_cell.angle_gamma   90.00
#
_symmetry.space_group_name_H-M   'P 1'
#
loop_
_entity.id
_entity.type
_entity.pdbx_description
1 polymer ?
#
loop_
_entity_poly.entity_id
_entity_poly.type
_entity_poly.pdbx_seq_one_letter_code
_entity_poly.pdbx_strand_id
1 'polypeptide(L)'
;MKSINWEDPDEPINDNDILEVEKLLGFSFPLDYVEIAKQYHGATIEPSRFNYGEEGFRGYIDSMLSFDSEEYESIQRLSLEFLKNRDMPDKVVPFGMDAAGNLICFDYSKNSRNPCVVYWLHEENRLAYICNTFTDLINKLN
;
A
#
# COMPACT_ATOMS: atom_id res chain seq x y z
N MET A 1 19.60 -2.35 -0.77
CA MET A 1 18.31 -1.94 -0.17
C MET A 1 18.61 -1.22 1.13
N LYS A 2 17.90 -0.13 1.42
CA LYS A 2 17.97 0.50 2.75
C LYS A 2 17.54 -0.54 3.80
N SER A 3 18.18 -0.53 4.97
CA SER A 3 17.75 -1.41 6.07
C SER A 3 16.42 -0.89 6.57
N ILE A 4 15.35 -1.65 6.33
CA ILE A 4 14.03 -1.42 6.92
C ILE A 4 13.87 -2.43 8.06
N ASN A 5 13.38 -1.94 9.18
CA ASN A 5 12.92 -2.75 10.29
C ASN A 5 11.42 -2.97 10.10
N TRP A 6 11.02 -4.23 10.02
CA TRP A 6 9.63 -4.66 9.91
C TRP A 6 9.27 -5.27 11.26
N GLU A 7 8.44 -4.58 12.02
CA GLU A 7 8.08 -4.96 13.39
C GLU A 7 6.71 -5.63 13.42
N ASP A 8 6.61 -6.71 14.19
CA ASP A 8 5.39 -7.47 14.43
C ASP A 8 4.59 -7.80 13.15
N PRO A 9 5.22 -8.44 12.12
CA PRO A 9 4.49 -8.87 10.94
C PRO A 9 3.45 -9.95 11.28
N ASP A 10 2.39 -9.99 10.49
CA ASP A 10 1.44 -11.10 10.50
C ASP A 10 2.11 -12.41 10.05
N GLU A 11 1.40 -13.53 10.26
CA GLU A 11 1.87 -14.84 9.82
C GLU A 11 2.17 -14.87 8.32
N PRO A 12 3.32 -15.44 7.88
CA PRO A 12 3.70 -15.44 6.48
C PRO A 12 2.66 -16.07 5.56
N ILE A 13 2.52 -15.48 4.37
CA ILE A 13 1.58 -15.92 3.33
C ILE A 13 2.31 -16.47 2.11
N ASN A 14 1.59 -17.17 1.26
CA ASN A 14 2.10 -17.80 0.05
C ASN A 14 1.49 -17.18 -1.23
N ASP A 15 1.97 -17.63 -2.39
CA ASP A 15 1.52 -17.11 -3.69
C ASP A 15 0.01 -17.27 -3.91
N ASN A 16 -0.64 -18.31 -3.37
CA ASN A 16 -2.08 -18.49 -3.52
C ASN A 16 -2.86 -17.41 -2.77
N ASP A 17 -2.42 -17.03 -1.57
CA ASP A 17 -3.08 -16.00 -0.77
C ASP A 17 -3.03 -14.65 -1.51
N ILE A 18 -1.87 -14.30 -2.07
CA ILE A 18 -1.71 -13.12 -2.95
C ILE A 18 -2.64 -13.22 -4.15
N LEU A 19 -2.64 -14.35 -4.88
CA LEU A 19 -3.44 -14.55 -6.08
C LEU A 19 -4.95 -14.47 -5.82
N GLU A 20 -5.42 -14.88 -4.64
CA GLU A 20 -6.82 -14.74 -4.25
C GLU A 20 -7.21 -13.27 -4.08
N VAL A 21 -6.36 -12.46 -3.44
CA VAL A 21 -6.57 -11.02 -3.32
C VAL A 21 -6.50 -10.32 -4.68
N GLU A 22 -5.52 -10.68 -5.53
CA GLU A 22 -5.44 -10.12 -6.88
C GLU A 22 -6.69 -10.39 -7.71
N LYS A 23 -7.24 -11.62 -7.64
CA LYS A 23 -8.49 -11.98 -8.33
C LYS A 23 -9.68 -11.23 -7.77
N LEU A 24 -9.75 -11.05 -6.45
CA LEU A 24 -10.82 -10.31 -5.79
C LEU A 24 -10.84 -8.85 -6.24
N LEU A 25 -9.66 -8.21 -6.31
CA LEU A 25 -9.53 -6.79 -6.64
C LEU A 25 -9.48 -6.52 -8.14
N GLY A 26 -9.12 -7.53 -8.95
CA GLY A 26 -8.96 -7.39 -10.40
C GLY A 26 -7.64 -6.72 -10.82
N PHE A 27 -6.64 -6.69 -9.93
CA PHE A 27 -5.32 -6.11 -10.17
C PHE A 27 -4.22 -7.08 -9.73
N SER A 28 -3.11 -7.11 -10.48
CA SER A 28 -1.91 -7.83 -10.04
C SER A 28 -0.95 -6.89 -9.33
N PHE A 29 -0.48 -7.30 -8.16
CA PHE A 29 0.48 -6.54 -7.38
C PHE A 29 1.86 -6.51 -8.07
N PRO A 30 2.64 -5.43 -7.90
CA PRO A 30 4.01 -5.38 -8.37
C PRO A 30 4.87 -6.47 -7.72
N LEU A 31 5.72 -7.14 -8.52
CA LEU A 31 6.59 -8.22 -8.02
C LEU A 31 7.53 -7.76 -6.90
N ASP A 32 7.98 -6.50 -6.95
CA ASP A 32 8.86 -5.94 -5.95
C ASP A 32 8.16 -5.67 -4.60
N TYR A 33 6.84 -5.62 -4.60
CA TYR A 33 6.01 -5.60 -3.39
C TYR A 33 5.70 -7.01 -2.89
N VAL A 34 5.32 -7.93 -3.78
CA VAL A 34 4.90 -9.30 -3.42
C VAL A 34 5.96 -10.03 -2.60
N GLU A 35 7.24 -9.91 -2.97
CA GLU A 35 8.32 -10.58 -2.27
C GLU A 35 8.50 -10.10 -0.82
N ILE A 36 8.12 -8.86 -0.52
CA ILE A 36 8.13 -8.30 0.84
C ILE A 36 6.84 -8.65 1.57
N ALA A 37 5.68 -8.48 0.93
CA ALA A 37 4.36 -8.73 1.52
C ALA A 37 4.21 -10.18 2.02
N LYS A 38 4.82 -11.16 1.34
CA LYS A 38 4.82 -12.57 1.77
C LYS A 38 5.33 -12.80 3.19
N GLN A 39 6.19 -11.92 3.69
CA GLN A 39 6.85 -12.06 5.00
C GLN A 39 6.49 -10.94 5.97
N TYR A 40 6.06 -9.78 5.46
CA TYR A 40 5.98 -8.54 6.24
C TYR A 40 4.66 -7.77 6.04
N HIS A 41 3.60 -8.41 5.55
CA HIS A 41 2.27 -7.83 5.63
C HIS A 41 1.83 -7.65 7.10
N GLY A 42 0.97 -6.66 7.37
CA GLY A 42 0.60 -6.26 8.74
C GLY A 42 1.68 -5.52 9.54
N ALA A 43 2.95 -5.58 9.12
CA ALA A 43 4.07 -5.07 9.91
C ALA A 43 4.10 -3.54 10.01
N THR A 44 4.55 -3.05 11.17
CA THR A 44 4.98 -1.65 11.35
C THR A 44 6.32 -1.43 10.65
N ILE A 45 6.55 -0.24 10.08
CA ILE A 45 7.74 0.04 9.26
C ILE A 45 8.62 1.12 9.89
N GLU A 46 9.92 0.84 10.08
CA GLU A 46 10.90 1.85 10.47
C GLU A 46 12.18 1.81 9.60
N PRO A 47 12.65 2.93 9.01
CA PRO A 47 12.06 4.26 9.04
C PRO A 47 10.72 4.36 8.31
N SER A 48 9.80 5.19 8.82
CA SER A 48 8.42 5.33 8.34
C SER A 48 8.18 6.55 7.44
N ARG A 49 9.03 7.58 7.47
CA ARG A 49 8.74 8.87 6.81
C ARG A 49 9.08 8.87 5.32
N PHE A 50 8.21 9.44 4.49
CA PHE A 50 8.46 9.69 3.07
C PHE A 50 8.09 11.12 2.67
N ASN A 51 8.51 11.53 1.48
CA ASN A 51 8.07 12.79 0.87
C ASN A 51 7.10 12.52 -0.28
N TYR A 52 6.08 13.37 -0.45
CA TYR A 52 5.10 13.29 -1.53
C TYR A 52 4.80 14.66 -2.15
N GLY A 53 4.24 14.65 -3.36
CA GLY A 53 3.93 15.86 -4.13
C GLY A 53 5.17 16.59 -4.64
N GLU A 54 4.95 17.56 -5.53
CA GLU A 54 6.05 18.36 -6.12
C GLU A 54 6.69 19.28 -5.07
N GLU A 55 5.93 19.71 -4.06
CA GLU A 55 6.40 20.58 -2.98
C GLU A 55 7.19 19.83 -1.89
N GLY A 56 7.19 18.49 -1.92
CA GLY A 56 7.94 17.66 -0.97
C GLY A 56 7.35 17.65 0.45
N PHE A 57 6.02 17.57 0.55
CA PHE A 57 5.33 17.36 1.82
C PHE A 57 5.72 16.03 2.46
N ARG A 58 5.51 15.91 3.78
CA ARG A 58 5.91 14.72 4.54
C ARG A 58 4.71 13.86 4.88
N GLY A 59 4.84 12.56 4.63
CA GLY A 59 3.91 11.52 5.09
C GLY A 59 4.65 10.46 5.88
N TYR A 60 3.90 9.56 6.51
CA TYR A 60 4.41 8.45 7.29
C TYR A 60 3.67 7.18 6.87
N ILE A 61 4.36 6.05 6.88
CA ILE A 61 3.74 4.73 6.82
C ILE A 61 3.82 4.18 8.22
N ASP A 62 2.67 4.02 8.84
CA ASP A 62 2.57 3.38 10.15
C ASP A 62 2.73 1.88 9.96
N SER A 63 1.86 1.27 9.16
CA SER A 63 1.86 -0.17 8.91
C SER A 63 1.62 -0.52 7.43
N MET A 64 2.09 -1.72 7.07
CA MET A 64 1.62 -2.43 5.89
C MET A 64 0.23 -3.00 6.16
N LEU A 65 -0.65 -2.95 5.17
CA LEU A 65 -1.96 -3.59 5.30
C LEU A 65 -1.82 -5.11 5.31
N SER A 66 -2.69 -5.76 6.08
CA SER A 66 -2.75 -7.22 6.19
C SER A 66 -3.34 -7.84 4.93
N PHE A 67 -2.89 -9.05 4.61
CA PHE A 67 -3.55 -9.94 3.65
C PHE A 67 -4.60 -10.84 4.31
N ASP A 68 -4.72 -10.86 5.64
CA ASP A 68 -5.78 -11.58 6.32
C ASP A 68 -7.09 -10.79 6.24
N SER A 69 -8.09 -11.31 5.53
CA SER A 69 -9.40 -10.66 5.39
C SER A 69 -10.20 -10.58 6.70
N GLU A 70 -9.78 -11.26 7.77
CA GLU A 70 -10.36 -11.13 9.10
C GLU A 70 -9.88 -9.88 9.84
N GLU A 71 -8.72 -9.34 9.47
CA GLU A 71 -8.18 -8.10 10.01
C GLU A 71 -8.94 -6.87 9.49
N TYR A 72 -9.15 -5.89 10.36
CA TYR A 72 -9.83 -4.65 9.98
C TYR A 72 -9.01 -3.84 8.96
N GLU A 73 -7.70 -3.79 9.17
CA GLU A 73 -6.72 -3.09 8.32
C GLU A 73 -6.18 -4.02 7.22
N SER A 74 -7.07 -4.76 6.57
CA SER A 74 -6.73 -5.64 5.46
C SER A 74 -6.94 -4.97 4.11
N ILE A 75 -6.11 -5.34 3.14
CA ILE A 75 -6.16 -4.82 1.77
C ILE A 75 -7.56 -5.05 1.18
N GLN A 76 -8.14 -6.23 1.38
CA GLN A 76 -9.44 -6.62 0.85
C GLN A 76 -10.54 -5.73 1.42
N ARG A 77 -10.60 -5.56 2.75
CA ARG A 77 -11.67 -4.80 3.40
C ARG A 77 -11.60 -3.34 3.01
N LEU A 78 -10.44 -2.70 3.15
CA LEU A 78 -10.29 -1.28 2.82
C LEU A 78 -10.54 -1.02 1.34
N SER A 79 -10.01 -1.86 0.43
CA SER A 79 -10.27 -1.71 -1.00
C SER A 79 -11.76 -1.78 -1.34
N LEU A 80 -12.47 -2.79 -0.80
CA LEU A 80 -13.89 -2.99 -1.10
C LEU A 80 -14.78 -1.94 -0.42
N GLU A 81 -14.46 -1.52 0.80
CA GLU A 81 -15.19 -0.49 1.53
C GLU A 81 -15.15 0.85 0.80
N PHE A 82 -13.94 1.35 0.49
CA PHE A 82 -13.80 2.66 -0.16
C PHE A 82 -14.31 2.66 -1.60
N LEU A 83 -14.20 1.53 -2.32
CA LEU A 83 -14.80 1.38 -3.64
C LEU A 83 -16.33 1.42 -3.55
N LYS A 84 -16.92 0.71 -2.58
CA LYS A 84 -18.38 0.66 -2.37
C LYS A 84 -18.95 2.04 -2.02
N ASN A 85 -18.24 2.81 -1.19
CA ASN A 85 -18.64 4.15 -0.79
C ASN A 85 -18.35 5.21 -1.88
N ARG A 86 -17.62 4.84 -2.94
CA ARG A 86 -17.14 5.73 -4.02
C ARG A 86 -16.21 6.84 -3.52
N ASP A 87 -15.52 6.57 -2.43
CA ASP A 87 -14.54 7.50 -1.87
C ASP A 87 -13.23 7.40 -2.63
N MET A 88 -12.78 6.17 -2.94
CA MET A 88 -11.51 5.92 -3.62
C MET A 88 -11.69 5.71 -5.14
N PRO A 89 -10.76 6.18 -5.99
CA PRO A 89 -10.81 5.92 -7.42
C PRO A 89 -10.70 4.43 -7.79
N ASP A 90 -11.49 3.97 -8.76
CA ASP A 90 -11.65 2.55 -9.16
C ASP A 90 -10.37 1.80 -9.61
N LYS A 91 -9.22 2.47 -9.73
CA LYS A 91 -7.94 1.89 -10.17
C LYS A 91 -6.82 2.09 -9.15
N VAL A 92 -7.19 2.26 -7.90
CA VAL A 92 -6.27 2.47 -6.79
C VAL A 92 -6.43 1.34 -5.80
N VAL A 93 -5.32 0.73 -5.38
CA VAL A 93 -5.31 -0.37 -4.42
C VAL A 93 -4.39 0.00 -3.25
N PRO A 94 -4.90 0.14 -2.02
CA PRO A 94 -4.09 0.44 -0.86
C PRO A 94 -3.22 -0.77 -0.47
N PHE A 95 -2.05 -0.50 0.09
CA PHE A 95 -1.14 -1.52 0.60
C PHE A 95 -0.44 -1.14 1.92
N GLY A 96 -0.55 0.12 2.34
CA GLY A 96 -0.10 0.60 3.64
C GLY A 96 -0.97 1.76 4.10
N MET A 97 -0.83 2.15 5.36
CA MET A 97 -1.59 3.24 5.96
C MET A 97 -0.74 4.09 6.89
N ASP A 98 -1.19 5.31 7.16
CA ASP A 98 -0.69 6.15 8.24
C ASP A 98 -1.61 6.08 9.47
N ALA A 99 -1.13 6.59 10.61
CA ALA A 99 -1.91 6.65 11.84
C ALA A 99 -3.12 7.61 11.80
N ALA A 100 -3.30 8.37 10.71
CA ALA A 100 -4.40 9.30 10.50
C ALA A 100 -5.46 8.75 9.52
N GLY A 101 -5.34 7.50 9.07
CA GLY A 101 -6.29 6.86 8.16
C GLY A 101 -6.10 7.20 6.68
N ASN A 102 -4.99 7.86 6.31
CA ASN A 102 -4.58 8.00 4.91
C ASN A 102 -3.92 6.71 4.43
N LEU A 103 -4.03 6.43 3.13
CA LEU A 103 -3.55 5.19 2.55
C LEU A 103 -2.42 5.41 1.56
N ILE A 104 -1.43 4.54 1.59
CA ILE A 104 -0.42 4.41 0.56
C ILE A 104 -0.91 3.35 -0.42
N CYS A 105 -1.00 3.72 -1.69
CA CYS A 105 -1.68 2.92 -2.70
C CYS A 105 -0.85 2.75 -3.98
N PHE A 106 -1.14 1.68 -4.70
CA PHE A 106 -0.78 1.52 -6.10
C PHE A 106 -1.85 2.18 -6.99
N ASP A 107 -1.42 3.06 -7.90
CA ASP A 107 -2.28 3.66 -8.92
C ASP A 107 -2.07 3.01 -10.30
N TYR A 108 -3.07 2.26 -10.74
CA TYR A 108 -3.10 1.55 -12.02
C TYR A 108 -3.74 2.38 -13.16
N SER A 109 -4.10 3.64 -12.91
CA SER A 109 -4.81 4.49 -13.89
C SER A 109 -4.05 4.68 -15.20
N LYS A 110 -2.71 4.79 -15.12
CA LYS A 110 -1.82 5.01 -16.26
C LYS A 110 -1.14 3.75 -16.77
N ASN A 111 -0.87 2.78 -15.89
CA ASN A 111 -0.17 1.55 -16.24
C ASN A 111 -0.67 0.38 -15.39
N SER A 112 -1.29 -0.60 -16.03
CA SER A 112 -1.88 -1.76 -15.35
C SER A 112 -0.87 -2.82 -14.90
N ARG A 113 0.39 -2.74 -15.34
CA ARG A 113 1.45 -3.71 -14.99
C ARG A 113 2.53 -3.15 -14.07
N ASN A 114 2.72 -1.83 -14.11
CA ASN A 114 3.71 -1.14 -13.29
C ASN A 114 3.05 0.13 -12.72
N PRO A 115 2.16 -0.03 -11.73
CA PRO A 115 1.50 1.10 -11.09
C PRO A 115 2.53 1.96 -10.35
N CYS A 116 2.30 3.27 -10.32
CA CYS A 116 3.07 4.14 -9.44
C CYS A 116 2.52 4.06 -8.01
N VAL A 117 3.29 4.58 -7.06
CA VAL A 117 2.91 4.69 -5.65
C VAL A 117 2.39 6.10 -5.39
N VAL A 118 1.19 6.17 -4.84
CA VAL A 118 0.48 7.41 -4.49
C VAL A 118 0.05 7.38 -3.03
N TYR A 119 -0.16 8.57 -2.48
CA TYR A 119 -0.75 8.78 -1.18
C TYR A 119 -2.18 9.26 -1.35
N TRP A 120 -3.15 8.47 -0.90
CA TRP A 120 -4.55 8.88 -0.87
C TRP A 120 -4.83 9.58 0.47
N LEU A 121 -4.95 10.90 0.38
CA LEU A 121 -5.35 11.76 1.48
C LEU A 121 -6.85 11.64 1.63
N HIS A 122 -7.28 10.79 2.56
CA HIS A 122 -8.67 10.34 2.68
C HIS A 122 -9.63 11.52 2.87
N GLU A 123 -9.33 12.41 3.81
CA GLU A 123 -10.17 13.57 4.13
C GLU A 123 -10.29 14.58 2.97
N GLU A 124 -9.24 14.70 2.14
CA GLU A 124 -9.22 15.61 0.99
C GLU A 124 -9.74 14.94 -0.30
N ASN A 125 -9.98 13.62 -0.25
CA ASN A 125 -10.17 12.75 -1.40
C ASN A 125 -9.22 13.08 -2.57
N ARG A 126 -7.93 13.12 -2.27
CA ARG A 126 -6.88 13.52 -3.22
C ARG A 126 -5.77 12.50 -3.28
N LEU A 127 -5.35 12.16 -4.50
CA LEU A 127 -4.14 11.37 -4.72
C LEU A 127 -2.92 12.29 -4.88
N ALA A 128 -1.87 12.03 -4.12
CA ALA A 128 -0.59 12.70 -4.24
C ALA A 128 0.50 11.70 -4.67
N TYR A 129 1.26 12.02 -5.71
CA TYR A 129 2.34 11.15 -6.18
C TYR A 129 3.48 11.03 -5.15
N ILE A 130 4.00 9.81 -4.96
CA ILE A 130 5.20 9.56 -4.14
C ILE A 130 6.38 9.13 -5.03
N CYS A 131 6.25 7.99 -5.73
CA CYS A 131 7.32 7.40 -6.54
C CYS A 131 6.79 6.40 -7.58
N ASN A 132 7.67 5.82 -8.40
CA ASN A 132 7.28 4.97 -9.52
C ASN A 132 7.13 3.49 -9.18
N THR A 133 7.78 3.01 -8.12
CA THR A 133 7.78 1.60 -7.72
C THR A 133 7.76 1.48 -6.21
N PHE A 134 7.40 0.29 -5.70
CA PHE A 134 7.49 0.00 -4.27
C PHE A 134 8.95 0.04 -3.79
N THR A 135 9.89 -0.49 -4.59
CA THR A 135 11.32 -0.41 -4.28
C THR A 135 11.80 1.04 -4.13
N ASP A 136 11.32 1.96 -4.98
CA ASP A 136 11.64 3.38 -4.87
C ASP A 136 11.11 3.98 -3.56
N LEU A 137 9.90 3.57 -3.12
CA LEU A 137 9.32 4.00 -1.85
C LEU A 137 10.22 3.58 -0.70
N ILE A 138 10.54 2.29 -0.59
CA ILE A 138 11.40 1.72 0.46
C ILE A 138 12.76 2.43 0.53
N ASN A 139 13.37 2.75 -0.62
CA ASN A 139 14.65 3.45 -0.64
C ASN A 139 14.53 4.93 -0.22
N LYS A 140 13.34 5.54 -0.31
CA LYS A 140 13.08 6.93 0.08
C LYS A 140 12.71 7.09 1.56
N LEU A 141 12.24 6.03 2.22
CA LEU A 141 11.87 6.05 3.64
C LEU A 141 13.04 6.54 4.50
N ASN A 142 12.83 7.42 5.50
CA ASN A 142 13.90 8.08 6.25
C ASN A 142 13.55 8.55 7.67
#